data_AF-A0A0F9YPA1-F1
#
_entry.id   AF-A0A0F9YPA1-F1
#
_cell.length_a   1.000
_cell.length_b   1.000
_cell.length_c   1.000
_cell.angle_alpha   90.00
_cell.angle_beta   90.00
_cell.angle_gamma   90.00
#
_symmetry.space_group_name_H-M   'P 1'
#
loop_
_entity.id
_entity.type
_entity.pdbx_description
1 polymer ?
#
loop_
_entity_poly.entity_id
_entity_poly.type
_entity_poly.pdbx_seq_one_letter_code
_entity_poly.pdbx_strand_id
1 'polypeptide(L)'
;MQNNKCVLYTRVSKNDESQNPENQKEPLKNFAGLLGLEIVGEYVDMASGGNSNRPKFQEMLKDARERKFGTILVWSLDRFSREGISNTLHYLEELKRSGVALKSLQESWLDTSDNGMGQLLIAIFSWVAKQERERISERTKAGLVRAKANGKLLGRRFGSKDKGRRKKSGYLLRWQNKKVLI
;
A
#
# COMPACT_ATOMS: atom_id res chain seq x y z
N MET A 1 17.07 -19.73 -12.89
CA MET A 1 16.66 -20.48 -11.68
C MET A 1 15.63 -19.63 -10.95
N GLN A 2 14.39 -20.11 -10.80
CA GLN A 2 13.41 -19.41 -9.96
C GLN A 2 13.95 -19.41 -8.53
N ASN A 3 13.98 -18.23 -7.89
CA ASN A 3 14.46 -18.09 -6.52
C ASN A 3 13.44 -18.75 -5.59
N ASN A 4 13.74 -19.97 -5.13
CA ASN A 4 12.84 -20.80 -4.33
C ASN A 4 12.71 -20.31 -2.87
N LYS A 5 13.40 -19.23 -2.53
CA LYS A 5 13.39 -18.63 -1.19
C LYS A 5 12.14 -17.81 -0.97
N CYS A 6 11.45 -18.03 0.13
CA CYS A 6 10.30 -17.26 0.54
C CYS A 6 10.46 -16.68 1.95
N VAL A 7 9.65 -15.68 2.24
CA VAL A 7 9.52 -15.10 3.57
C VAL A 7 8.06 -15.07 3.98
N LEU A 8 7.81 -15.14 5.29
CA LEU A 8 6.47 -15.06 5.85
C LEU A 8 6.22 -13.64 6.35
N TYR A 9 5.06 -13.07 6.04
CA TYR A 9 4.61 -11.82 6.66
C TYR A 9 3.31 -12.01 7.43
N THR A 10 3.34 -11.66 8.71
CA THR A 10 2.18 -11.73 9.60
C THR A 10 1.98 -10.43 10.37
N ARG A 11 0.72 -10.17 10.73
CA ARG A 11 0.34 -8.99 11.49
C ARG A 11 -0.67 -9.37 12.56
N VAL A 12 -0.31 -9.18 13.83
CA VAL A 12 -1.12 -9.59 14.99
C VAL A 12 -1.59 -8.38 15.80
N SER A 13 -2.77 -8.49 16.41
CA SER A 13 -3.29 -7.47 17.33
C SER A 13 -2.80 -7.75 18.75
N LYS A 14 -2.36 -6.73 19.47
CA LYS A 14 -1.84 -6.87 20.85
C LYS A 14 -2.93 -7.23 21.89
N ASN A 15 -4.21 -7.02 21.55
CA ASN A 15 -5.33 -7.15 22.49
C ASN A 15 -6.14 -8.45 22.32
N ASP A 16 -5.69 -9.39 21.50
CA ASP A 16 -6.48 -10.57 21.16
C ASP A 16 -5.64 -11.83 21.42
N GLU A 17 -5.77 -12.40 22.62
CA GLU A 17 -5.12 -13.67 23.01
C GLU A 17 -5.60 -14.85 22.12
N SER A 18 -6.73 -14.69 21.41
CA SER A 18 -7.20 -15.66 20.41
C SER A 18 -6.44 -15.62 19.08
N GLN A 19 -5.67 -14.56 18.82
CA GLN A 19 -4.81 -14.35 17.64
C GLN A 19 -3.33 -14.66 17.98
N ASN A 20 -3.09 -15.77 18.67
CA ASN A 20 -1.74 -16.20 19.04
C ASN A 20 -0.88 -16.28 17.75
N PRO A 21 0.28 -15.61 17.66
CA PRO A 21 1.11 -15.56 16.45
C PRO A 21 1.42 -16.96 15.89
N GLU A 22 1.53 -17.96 16.77
CA GLU A 22 1.89 -19.32 16.37
C GLU A 22 0.77 -20.03 15.59
N ASN A 23 -0.49 -19.67 15.82
CA ASN A 23 -1.62 -20.26 15.08
C ASN A 23 -1.67 -19.78 13.62
N GLN A 24 -1.06 -18.64 13.29
CA GLN A 24 -0.99 -18.16 11.90
C GLN A 24 0.28 -18.61 11.18
N LYS A 25 1.35 -18.92 11.94
CA LYS A 25 2.64 -19.34 11.36
C LYS A 25 2.62 -20.76 10.84
N GLU A 26 2.09 -21.70 11.61
CA GLU A 26 2.09 -23.12 11.20
C GLU A 26 1.38 -23.35 9.86
N PRO A 27 0.20 -22.77 9.59
CA PRO A 27 -0.43 -22.89 8.28
C PRO A 27 0.40 -22.28 7.14
N LEU A 28 1.11 -21.17 7.38
CA LEU A 28 1.98 -20.55 6.38
C LEU A 28 3.24 -21.39 6.11
N LYS A 29 3.80 -22.03 7.15
CA LYS A 29 4.93 -22.95 6.99
C LYS A 29 4.52 -24.20 6.21
N ASN A 30 3.37 -24.78 6.53
CA ASN A 30 2.80 -25.90 5.77
C ASN A 30 2.56 -25.51 4.31
N PHE A 31 2.02 -24.31 4.08
CA PHE A 31 1.81 -23.80 2.73
C PHE A 31 3.11 -23.61 1.96
N ALA A 32 4.16 -23.09 2.59
CA ALA A 32 5.50 -23.02 1.98
C ALA A 32 6.00 -24.42 1.59
N GLY A 33 5.83 -25.40 2.47
CA GLY A 33 6.20 -26.80 2.22
C GLY A 33 5.44 -27.41 1.04
N LEU A 34 4.12 -27.19 0.96
CA LEU A 34 3.30 -27.64 -0.17
C LEU A 34 3.72 -27.03 -1.51
N LEU A 35 4.20 -25.78 -1.48
CA LEU A 35 4.72 -25.08 -2.66
C LEU A 35 6.20 -25.41 -2.95
N GLY A 36 6.85 -26.20 -2.10
CA GLY A 36 8.27 -26.53 -2.20
C GLY A 36 9.21 -25.35 -1.94
N LEU A 37 8.74 -24.28 -1.28
CA LEU A 37 9.51 -23.06 -1.01
C LEU A 37 10.37 -23.19 0.25
N GLU A 38 11.58 -22.62 0.23
CA GLU A 38 12.48 -22.53 1.37
C GLU A 38 12.22 -21.24 2.16
N ILE A 39 11.81 -21.34 3.43
CA ILE A 39 11.59 -20.17 4.28
C ILE A 39 12.94 -19.64 4.77
N VAL A 40 13.27 -18.41 4.40
CA VAL A 40 14.55 -17.75 4.77
C VAL A 40 14.38 -16.62 5.79
N GLY A 41 13.14 -16.27 6.14
CA GLY A 41 12.88 -15.21 7.11
C GLY A 41 11.40 -15.01 7.41
N GLU A 42 11.14 -14.37 8.55
CA GLU A 42 9.80 -14.02 9.02
C GLU A 42 9.75 -12.54 9.42
N TYR A 43 8.72 -11.84 8.97
CA TYR A 43 8.45 -10.44 9.29
C TYR A 43 7.12 -10.34 10.03
N VAL A 44 7.16 -9.86 11.27
CA VAL A 44 5.98 -9.81 12.15
C VAL A 44 5.75 -8.38 12.63
N ASP A 45 4.61 -7.80 12.28
CA ASP A 45 4.18 -6.51 12.82
C ASP A 45 3.12 -6.69 13.92
N MET A 46 3.24 -5.93 15.00
CA MET A 46 2.24 -5.87 16.07
C MET A 46 1.41 -4.58 15.96
N ALA A 47 0.09 -4.72 15.84
CA ALA A 47 -0.84 -3.60 15.89
C ALA A 47 -1.40 -3.45 17.31
N SER A 48 -1.07 -2.36 18.00
CA SER A 48 -1.71 -1.95 19.24
C SER A 48 -2.45 -0.63 19.02
N GLY A 49 -3.70 -0.54 19.50
CA GLY A 49 -4.52 0.68 19.62
C GLY A 49 -4.06 1.89 18.80
N GLY A 50 -4.67 2.09 17.62
CA GLY A 50 -4.52 3.31 16.81
C GLY A 50 -3.15 3.51 16.13
N ASN A 51 -2.09 2.80 16.55
CA ASN A 51 -0.77 2.94 15.96
C ASN A 51 -0.60 1.95 14.79
N SER A 52 -0.58 2.49 13.57
CA SER A 52 -0.48 1.74 12.32
C SER A 52 0.96 1.59 11.82
N ASN A 53 1.96 1.77 12.68
CA ASN A 53 3.35 1.70 12.24
C ASN A 53 3.74 0.25 11.93
N ARG A 54 4.30 0.02 10.73
CA ARG A 54 4.59 -1.32 10.18
C ARG A 54 6.09 -1.48 9.90
N PRO A 55 6.96 -1.38 10.91
CA PRO A 55 8.40 -1.38 10.70
C PRO A 55 8.89 -2.67 10.01
N LYS A 56 8.34 -3.83 10.35
CA LYS A 56 8.75 -5.11 9.73
C LYS A 56 8.26 -5.25 8.30
N PHE A 57 7.08 -4.72 7.97
CA PHE A 57 6.66 -4.60 6.57
C PHE A 57 7.61 -3.73 5.73
N GLN A 58 8.05 -2.59 6.26
CA GLN A 58 8.97 -1.70 5.54
C GLN A 58 10.36 -2.33 5.38
N GLU A 59 10.83 -3.04 6.40
CA GLU A 59 12.07 -3.85 6.34
C GLU A 59 11.96 -4.94 5.26
N MET A 60 10.85 -5.68 5.23
CA MET A 60 10.57 -6.69 4.21
C MET A 60 10.58 -6.11 2.79
N LEU A 61 9.92 -4.96 2.57
CA LEU A 61 9.93 -4.31 1.25
C LEU A 61 11.34 -3.88 0.84
N LYS A 62 12.16 -3.39 1.78
CA LYS A 62 13.56 -3.09 1.51
C LYS A 62 14.34 -4.35 1.10
N ASP A 63 14.19 -5.44 1.84
CA ASP A 63 14.85 -6.71 1.56
C ASP A 63 14.38 -7.33 0.24
N ALA A 64 13.12 -7.12 -0.14
CA ALA A 64 12.57 -7.47 -1.45
C ALA A 64 13.27 -6.70 -2.57
N ARG A 65 13.49 -5.38 -2.43
CA ARG A 65 14.24 -4.56 -3.41
C ARG A 65 15.69 -5.04 -3.56
N GLU A 66 16.29 -5.50 -2.46
CA GLU A 66 17.62 -6.10 -2.43
C GLU A 66 17.64 -7.55 -2.95
N ARG A 67 16.49 -8.09 -3.37
CA ARG A 67 16.31 -9.43 -3.95
C ARG A 67 16.79 -10.58 -3.06
N LYS A 68 16.64 -10.44 -1.74
CA LYS A 68 17.04 -11.47 -0.76
C LYS A 68 16.19 -12.74 -0.83
N PHE A 69 14.98 -12.65 -1.36
CA PHE A 69 14.02 -13.74 -1.53
C PHE A 69 13.19 -13.52 -2.80
N GLY A 70 12.45 -14.55 -3.24
CA GLY A 70 11.63 -14.51 -4.45
C GLY A 70 10.12 -14.47 -4.19
N THR A 71 9.66 -14.87 -3.00
CA THR A 71 8.23 -14.97 -2.69
C THR A 71 7.91 -14.47 -1.28
N ILE A 72 6.80 -13.77 -1.11
CA ILE A 72 6.20 -13.41 0.17
C ILE A 72 4.92 -14.22 0.34
N LEU A 73 4.81 -14.92 1.47
CA LEU A 73 3.60 -15.62 1.87
C LEU A 73 2.88 -14.83 2.96
N VAL A 74 1.57 -14.64 2.76
CA VAL A 74 0.69 -13.95 3.72
C VAL A 74 -0.54 -14.78 4.01
N TRP A 75 -1.13 -14.60 5.19
CA TRP A 75 -2.38 -15.25 5.54
C TRP A 75 -3.52 -14.83 4.60
N SER A 76 -3.66 -13.51 4.42
CA SER A 76 -4.70 -12.89 3.60
C SER A 76 -4.28 -11.53 3.08
N LEU A 77 -4.96 -11.01 2.06
CA LEU A 77 -4.70 -9.67 1.51
C LEU A 77 -4.88 -8.57 2.56
N ASP A 78 -5.86 -8.69 3.46
CA ASP A 78 -6.10 -7.69 4.50
C ASP A 78 -5.03 -7.73 5.61
N ARG A 79 -4.27 -8.82 5.74
CA ARG A 79 -3.07 -8.85 6.59
C ARG A 79 -1.87 -8.20 5.87
N PHE A 80 -1.79 -8.29 4.55
CA PHE A 80 -0.77 -7.63 3.73
C PHE A 80 -0.99 -6.11 3.59
N SER A 81 -2.22 -5.62 3.40
CA SER A 81 -2.49 -4.19 3.28
C SER A 81 -3.93 -3.84 3.66
N ARG A 82 -4.09 -2.94 4.63
CA ARG A 82 -5.38 -2.30 4.98
C ARG A 82 -5.42 -0.81 4.65
N GLU A 83 -4.39 -0.31 3.97
CA GLU A 83 -4.19 1.12 3.73
C GLU A 83 -4.97 1.61 2.48
N GLY A 84 -5.91 0.80 2.00
CA GLY A 84 -6.72 1.07 0.81
C GLY A 84 -6.07 0.56 -0.48
N ILE A 85 -6.91 0.44 -1.52
CA ILE A 85 -6.55 -0.20 -2.80
C ILE A 85 -5.36 0.48 -3.49
N SER A 86 -5.23 1.80 -3.39
CA SER A 86 -4.13 2.56 -4.01
C SER A 86 -2.76 2.18 -3.42
N ASN A 87 -2.70 2.03 -2.09
CA ASN A 87 -1.46 1.63 -1.41
C ASN A 87 -1.16 0.16 -1.67
N THR A 88 -2.17 -0.71 -1.65
CA THR A 88 -2.03 -2.11 -2.02
C THR A 88 -1.45 -2.27 -3.43
N LEU A 89 -1.99 -1.54 -4.41
CA LEU A 89 -1.49 -1.53 -5.78
C LEU A 89 -0.02 -1.07 -5.85
N HIS A 90 0.32 -0.01 -5.13
CA HIS A 90 1.70 0.48 -5.08
C HIS A 90 2.68 -0.59 -4.61
N TYR A 91 2.34 -1.32 -3.54
CA TYR A 91 3.15 -2.43 -3.03
C TYR A 91 3.25 -3.57 -4.06
N LEU A 92 2.15 -3.95 -4.73
CA LEU A 92 2.18 -4.99 -5.76
C LEU A 92 3.09 -4.62 -6.94
N GLU A 93 3.03 -3.37 -7.41
CA GLU A 93 3.92 -2.87 -8.47
C GLU A 93 5.39 -2.82 -8.05
N GLU A 94 5.66 -2.50 -6.78
CA GLU A 94 7.00 -2.50 -6.22
C GLU A 94 7.59 -3.91 -6.14
N LEU A 95 6.81 -4.88 -5.65
CA LEU A 95 7.19 -6.28 -5.59
C LEU A 95 7.42 -6.85 -6.99
N LYS A 96 6.53 -6.55 -7.95
CA LYS A 96 6.70 -6.93 -9.36
C LYS A 96 8.01 -6.39 -9.94
N ARG A 97 8.34 -5.11 -9.70
CA ARG A 97 9.61 -4.50 -10.14
C ARG A 97 10.83 -5.15 -9.49
N SER A 98 10.67 -5.62 -8.26
CA SER A 98 11.72 -6.32 -7.52
C SER A 98 11.87 -7.79 -7.93
N GLY A 99 10.95 -8.33 -8.73
CA GLY A 99 10.93 -9.74 -9.11
C GLY A 99 10.45 -10.65 -7.98
N VAL A 100 9.65 -10.11 -7.05
CA VAL A 100 9.13 -10.82 -5.88
C VAL A 100 7.64 -11.09 -6.07
N ALA A 101 7.24 -12.35 -5.89
CA ALA A 101 5.85 -12.77 -5.92
C ALA A 101 5.18 -12.58 -4.54
N LEU A 102 3.89 -12.30 -4.54
CA LEU A 102 3.02 -12.33 -3.36
C LEU A 102 2.05 -13.50 -3.53
N LYS A 103 1.93 -14.33 -2.49
CA LYS A 103 0.92 -15.40 -2.42
C LYS A 103 0.15 -15.33 -1.11
N SER A 104 -1.17 -15.46 -1.20
CA SER A 104 -2.04 -15.60 -0.03
C SER A 104 -2.37 -17.06 0.26
N LEU A 105 -2.49 -17.40 1.54
CA LEU A 105 -3.04 -18.66 2.00
C LEU A 105 -4.56 -18.73 1.82
N GLN A 106 -5.29 -17.67 2.17
CA GLN A 106 -6.76 -17.65 2.09
C GLN A 106 -7.29 -17.34 0.69
N GLU A 107 -6.57 -16.52 -0.07
CA GLU A 107 -6.99 -16.10 -1.41
C GLU A 107 -6.13 -16.77 -2.48
N SER A 108 -6.59 -17.91 -3.00
CA SER A 108 -5.92 -18.63 -4.10
C SER A 108 -5.74 -17.77 -5.36
N TRP A 109 -6.63 -16.79 -5.56
CA TRP A 109 -6.54 -15.83 -6.66
C TRP A 109 -5.43 -14.79 -6.46
N LEU A 110 -4.91 -14.60 -5.24
CA LEU A 110 -3.80 -13.68 -4.97
C LEU A 110 -2.47 -14.44 -5.09
N ASP A 111 -2.14 -14.85 -6.31
CA ASP A 111 -0.83 -15.38 -6.66
C ASP A 111 -0.25 -14.52 -7.80
N THR A 112 0.81 -13.78 -7.50
CA THR A 112 1.50 -12.93 -8.49
C THR A 112 2.77 -13.56 -9.06
N SER A 113 3.01 -14.86 -8.83
CA SER A 113 4.16 -15.57 -9.38
C SER A 113 4.03 -15.86 -10.88
N ASP A 114 2.79 -16.04 -11.37
CA ASP A 114 2.51 -16.19 -12.78
C ASP A 114 2.35 -14.83 -13.48
N ASN A 115 2.91 -14.73 -14.68
CA ASN A 115 2.84 -13.54 -15.51
C ASN A 115 1.42 -13.25 -16.01
N GLY A 116 0.53 -14.25 -16.13
CA GLY A 116 -0.86 -14.02 -16.56
C GLY A 116 -1.72 -13.45 -15.45
N MET A 117 -1.98 -14.27 -14.43
CA MET A 117 -2.91 -13.93 -13.33
C MET A 117 -2.43 -12.71 -12.54
N GLY A 118 -1.14 -12.62 -12.23
CA GLY A 118 -0.56 -11.47 -11.52
C GLY A 118 -0.73 -10.15 -12.27
N GLN A 119 -0.61 -10.16 -13.60
CA GLN A 119 -0.82 -8.96 -14.43
C GLN A 119 -2.29 -8.56 -14.47
N LEU A 120 -3.21 -9.53 -14.58
CA LEU A 120 -4.64 -9.27 -14.53
C LEU A 120 -5.06 -8.63 -13.20
N LEU A 121 -4.58 -9.15 -12.07
CA LEU A 121 -4.87 -8.59 -10.74
C LEU A 121 -4.41 -7.15 -10.62
N ILE A 122 -3.17 -6.86 -11.07
CA ILE A 122 -2.63 -5.49 -11.07
C ILE A 122 -3.48 -4.57 -11.95
N ALA A 123 -3.93 -5.03 -13.12
CA ALA A 123 -4.79 -4.26 -14.01
C ALA A 123 -6.16 -3.96 -13.38
N ILE A 124 -6.80 -4.96 -12.76
CA ILE A 124 -8.06 -4.79 -12.04
C ILE A 124 -7.88 -3.79 -10.89
N PHE A 125 -6.84 -3.96 -10.07
CA PHE A 125 -6.58 -3.07 -8.93
C PHE A 125 -6.26 -1.65 -9.39
N SER A 126 -5.57 -1.50 -10.53
CA SER A 126 -5.31 -0.20 -11.17
C SER A 126 -6.58 0.49 -11.58
N TRP A 127 -7.50 -0.24 -12.21
CA TRP A 127 -8.81 0.28 -12.59
C TRP A 127 -9.63 0.69 -11.36
N VAL A 128 -9.73 -0.16 -10.34
CA VAL A 128 -10.45 0.16 -9.09
C VAL A 128 -9.83 1.37 -8.39
N ALA A 129 -8.51 1.46 -8.31
CA ALA A 129 -7.81 2.59 -7.71
C ALA A 129 -8.01 3.90 -8.50
N LYS A 130 -8.22 3.82 -9.82
CA LYS A 130 -8.60 4.97 -10.64
C LYS A 130 -10.04 5.41 -10.33
N GLN A 131 -10.98 4.48 -10.32
CA GLN A 131 -12.40 4.78 -10.02
C GLN A 131 -12.57 5.39 -8.63
N GLU A 132 -11.84 4.89 -7.63
CA GLU A 132 -11.93 5.45 -6.28
C GLU A 132 -11.38 6.88 -6.21
N ARG A 133 -10.30 7.18 -6.95
CA ARG A 133 -9.75 8.54 -7.07
C ARG A 133 -10.73 9.50 -7.75
N GLU A 134 -11.39 9.05 -8.81
CA GLU A 134 -12.43 9.83 -9.50
C GLU A 134 -13.60 10.14 -8.55
N ARG A 135 -14.11 9.13 -7.84
CA ARG A 135 -15.20 9.29 -6.85
C ARG A 135 -14.84 10.26 -5.72
N ILE A 136 -13.62 10.19 -5.19
CA ILE A 136 -13.14 11.15 -4.16
C ILE A 136 -13.10 12.57 -4.73
N SER A 137 -12.66 12.74 -5.99
CA SER A 137 -12.63 14.04 -6.67
C SER A 137 -14.04 14.60 -6.84
N GLU A 138 -14.98 13.80 -7.32
CA GLU A 138 -16.39 14.17 -7.49
C GLU A 138 -17.01 14.60 -6.16
N ARG A 139 -16.83 13.81 -5.10
CA ARG A 139 -17.34 14.13 -3.76
C ARG A 139 -16.75 15.45 -3.24
N THR A 140 -15.46 15.69 -3.50
CA THR A 140 -14.78 16.94 -3.13
C THR A 140 -15.36 18.13 -3.88
N LYS A 141 -15.53 18.02 -5.21
CA LYS A 141 -16.14 19.07 -6.05
C LYS A 141 -17.57 19.37 -5.61
N ALA A 142 -18.39 18.34 -5.38
CA ALA A 142 -19.75 18.50 -4.88
C ALA A 142 -19.78 19.19 -3.50
N GLY A 143 -18.87 18.83 -2.59
CA GLY A 143 -18.71 19.49 -1.30
C GLY A 143 -18.35 20.98 -1.43
N LEU A 144 -17.45 21.34 -2.34
CA LEU A 144 -17.08 22.73 -2.61
C LEU A 144 -18.25 23.52 -3.20
N VAL A 145 -19.02 22.95 -4.13
CA VAL A 145 -20.21 23.58 -4.69
C VAL A 145 -21.24 23.88 -3.60
N ARG A 146 -21.55 22.91 -2.73
CA ARG A 146 -22.46 23.10 -1.59
C ARG A 146 -21.95 24.17 -0.62
N ALA A 147 -20.66 24.14 -0.30
CA ALA A 147 -20.05 25.14 0.57
C ALA A 147 -20.18 26.55 -0.01
N LYS A 148 -19.93 26.71 -1.32
CA LYS A 148 -20.10 28.00 -2.02
C LYS A 148 -21.56 28.46 -2.04
N ALA A 149 -22.50 27.54 -2.28
CA ALA A 149 -23.94 27.83 -2.24
C ALA A 149 -24.40 28.31 -0.85
N ASN A 150 -23.82 27.73 0.22
CA ASN A 150 -24.06 28.15 1.60
C ASN A 150 -23.24 29.39 2.03
N GLY A 151 -22.73 30.17 1.07
CA GLY A 151 -22.01 31.43 1.34
C GLY A 151 -20.60 31.27 1.92
N LYS A 152 -20.04 30.05 2.00
CA LYS A 152 -18.69 29.85 2.50
C LYS A 152 -17.66 30.39 1.49
N LEU A 153 -16.91 31.40 1.90
CA LEU A 153 -15.72 31.86 1.17
C LEU A 153 -14.66 30.74 1.12
N LEU A 154 -14.47 30.18 -0.08
CA LEU A 154 -13.44 29.18 -0.35
C LEU A 154 -12.08 29.86 -0.58
N GLY A 155 -11.00 29.13 -0.30
CA GLY A 155 -9.64 29.64 -0.46
C GLY A 155 -9.15 30.46 0.72
N ARG A 156 -8.05 31.20 0.52
CA ARG A 156 -7.42 32.02 1.56
C ARG A 156 -8.27 33.26 1.82
N ARG A 157 -8.58 33.52 3.09
CA ARG A 157 -9.27 34.76 3.50
C ARG A 157 -8.44 35.98 3.09
N PHE A 158 -9.11 36.97 2.50
CA PHE A 158 -8.51 38.26 2.18
C PHE A 158 -7.87 38.89 3.44
N GLY A 159 -6.68 39.48 3.30
CA GLY A 159 -5.95 40.11 4.41
C GLY A 159 -5.25 39.17 5.39
N SER A 160 -5.37 37.85 5.27
CA SER A 160 -4.65 36.92 6.14
C SER A 160 -3.13 37.03 5.94
N LYS A 161 -2.35 37.19 7.02
CA LYS A 161 -0.87 37.17 6.99
C LYS A 161 -0.35 35.73 6.88
N ASP A 162 0.78 35.55 6.21
CA ASP A 162 1.44 34.25 6.18
C ASP A 162 1.97 33.90 7.57
N LYS A 163 1.66 32.69 8.06
CA LYS A 163 2.17 32.18 9.34
C LYS A 163 3.59 31.62 9.24
N GLY A 164 4.19 31.63 8.05
CA GLY A 164 5.52 31.09 7.81
C GLY A 164 6.07 31.50 6.45
N ARG A 165 7.37 31.27 6.23
CA ARG A 165 8.05 31.63 4.98
C ARG A 165 7.42 30.87 3.80
N ARG A 166 6.99 31.59 2.75
CA ARG A 166 6.48 30.95 1.52
C ARG A 166 7.56 30.05 0.91
N LYS A 167 7.23 28.78 0.67
CA LYS A 167 8.10 27.88 -0.10
C LYS A 167 8.19 28.41 -1.54
N LYS A 168 9.41 28.69 -2.00
CA LYS A 168 9.69 29.14 -3.38
C LYS A 168 9.82 27.97 -4.37
N SER A 169 9.04 26.91 -4.20
CA SER A 169 9.11 25.72 -5.07
C SER A 169 7.73 25.25 -5.49
N GLY A 170 7.65 24.55 -6.63
CA GLY A 170 6.41 23.97 -7.15
C GLY A 170 5.48 24.98 -7.81
N TYR A 171 4.20 24.97 -7.44
CA TYR A 171 3.13 25.75 -8.09
C TYR A 171 3.41 27.27 -8.13
N LEU A 172 4.04 27.83 -7.09
CA LEU A 172 4.37 29.26 -7.02
C LEU A 172 5.42 29.69 -8.06
N LEU A 173 6.40 28.83 -8.38
CA LEU A 173 7.42 29.10 -9.39
C LEU A 173 6.81 29.11 -10.81
N ARG A 174 5.90 28.16 -11.08
CA ARG A 174 5.13 28.12 -12.34
C ARG A 174 4.25 29.35 -12.53
N TRP A 175 3.69 29.89 -11.46
CA TRP A 175 2.87 31.10 -11.51
C TRP A 175 3.70 32.38 -11.68
N GLN A 176 4.91 32.43 -11.11
CA GLN A 176 5.86 33.53 -11.33
C GLN A 176 6.37 33.58 -12.77
N ASN A 177 6.75 32.45 -13.37
CA ASN A 177 7.24 32.43 -14.75
C ASN A 177 6.15 32.74 -15.79
N LYS A 178 4.87 32.54 -15.46
CA LYS A 178 3.76 32.90 -16.36
C LYS A 178 3.55 34.41 -16.53
N LYS A 179 4.12 35.25 -15.65
CA LYS A 179 4.04 36.72 -15.77
C LYS A 179 5.11 37.33 -16.68
N VAL A 180 5.99 36.52 -17.28
CA VAL A 180 7.10 37.00 -18.14
C VAL A 180 6.80 36.82 -19.64
N LEU A 181 5.59 36.36 -20.00
CA LEU A 181 5.13 36.24 -21.39
C LEU A 181 3.89 37.11 -21.63
N ILE A 182 4.08 38.43 -21.59
CA ILE A 182 3.26 39.44 -22.29
C ILE A 182 4.23 40.52 -22.76
#